data_AF-A0A7S0J0V9-F1
#
_entry.id   AF-A0A7S0J0V9-F1
#
_cell.length_a   1.000
_cell.length_b   1.000
_cell.length_c   1.000
_cell.angle_alpha   90.00
_cell.angle_beta   90.00
_cell.angle_gamma   90.00
#
_symmetry.space_group_name_H-M   'P 1'
#
loop_
_entity.id
_entity.type
_entity.pdbx_description
1 polymer ?
#
loop_
_entity_poly.entity_id
_entity_poly.type
_entity_poly.pdbx_seq_one_letter_code
_entity_poly.pdbx_strand_id
1 'polypeptide(L)'
;MTASPKEQLYRLRYSSVLHGDDPEATLSVIVATALRKNPALSITGILYFCRETGGLVQVLEGPKANVLALFAKISNDSRHSQCRVLEQIVASSRLFADFGMALAHLDRDLEQDVESRAPSAEHLVRVQYASVLTAGDLREGRKVVEEILRVAVRNNPSRRIGGLLCFNPNTLGIVQVLEGPAPAVRELFTTIMADTRHVGCTLVSEELLLDRGELLFGESWGMMQSETQETNLLGLAPRIRKSFLALRAPEDGDVAGPSLLQLAIDDALQVAPTLATSEMLMLEQEMNALAAPTPAGSHMDSMGGMQGTKRALDGHAPRVQAAAAP
;
A
#
# COMPACT_ATOMS: atom_id res chain seq x y z
N MET A 1 -26.00 33.94 1.49
CA MET A 1 -25.34 32.64 1.69
C MET A 1 -25.26 31.96 0.33
N THR A 2 -24.14 32.08 -0.38
CA THR A 2 -23.91 31.35 -1.63
C THR A 2 -23.63 29.90 -1.28
N ALA A 3 -24.54 28.99 -1.62
CA ALA A 3 -24.30 27.57 -1.51
C ALA A 3 -23.04 27.23 -2.33
N SER A 4 -22.04 26.63 -1.69
CA SER A 4 -20.92 26.01 -2.41
C SER A 4 -21.49 25.08 -3.48
N PRO A 5 -20.94 25.06 -4.71
CA PRO A 5 -21.44 24.16 -5.74
C PRO A 5 -21.40 22.74 -5.20
N LYS A 6 -22.54 22.04 -5.21
CA LYS A 6 -22.61 20.63 -4.82
C LYS A 6 -21.70 19.88 -5.80
N GLU A 7 -20.52 19.46 -5.36
CA GLU A 7 -19.56 18.79 -6.22
C GLU A 7 -20.22 17.56 -6.84
N GLN A 8 -20.36 17.60 -8.16
CA GLN A 8 -21.04 16.55 -8.91
C GLN A 8 -20.12 15.32 -8.95
N LEU A 9 -20.61 14.19 -8.42
CA LEU A 9 -19.94 12.92 -8.56
C LEU A 9 -19.87 12.55 -10.05
N TYR A 10 -18.66 12.22 -10.49
CA TYR A 10 -18.34 11.92 -11.87
C TYR A 10 -17.61 10.58 -11.93
N ARG A 11 -17.94 9.78 -12.95
CA ARG A 11 -17.25 8.54 -13.25
C ARG A 11 -16.67 8.63 -14.66
N LEU A 12 -15.38 8.35 -14.78
CA LEU A 12 -14.66 8.26 -16.05
C LEU A 12 -14.07 6.87 -16.19
N ARG A 13 -14.35 6.22 -17.31
CA ARG A 13 -13.77 4.93 -17.68
C ARG A 13 -12.96 5.11 -18.96
N TYR A 14 -11.73 4.62 -18.97
CA TYR A 14 -10.87 4.67 -20.15
C TYR A 14 -10.13 3.35 -20.34
N SER A 15 -9.71 3.08 -21.58
CA SER A 15 -8.77 2.00 -21.90
C SER A 15 -7.45 2.54 -22.43
N SER A 16 -6.39 1.74 -22.31
CA SER A 16 -5.05 2.03 -22.83
C SER A 16 -4.22 0.75 -22.86
N VAL A 17 -2.98 0.81 -23.34
CA VAL A 17 -2.04 -0.33 -23.35
C VAL A 17 -0.80 0.03 -22.55
N LEU A 18 -0.47 -0.77 -21.53
CA LEU A 18 0.74 -0.61 -20.73
C LEU A 18 1.99 -1.02 -21.54
N HIS A 19 3.11 -0.36 -21.31
CA HIS A 19 4.39 -0.67 -21.92
C HIS A 19 5.42 -1.07 -20.87
N GLY A 20 6.42 -1.83 -21.31
CA GLY A 20 7.57 -2.22 -20.51
C GLY A 20 7.72 -3.74 -20.36
N ASP A 21 8.92 -4.16 -19.96
CA ASP A 21 9.28 -5.57 -19.82
C ASP A 21 8.78 -6.17 -18.49
N ASP A 22 8.48 -5.33 -17.51
CA ASP A 22 7.93 -5.72 -16.21
C ASP A 22 6.63 -4.95 -15.88
N PRO A 23 5.49 -5.42 -16.40
CA PRO A 23 4.20 -4.78 -16.16
C PRO A 23 3.78 -4.87 -14.69
N GLU A 24 4.12 -5.94 -13.97
CA GLU A 24 3.73 -6.11 -12.57
C GLU A 24 4.44 -5.12 -11.64
N ALA A 25 5.74 -4.91 -11.86
CA ALA A 25 6.49 -3.86 -11.17
C ALA A 25 5.86 -2.48 -11.41
N THR A 26 5.53 -2.20 -12.67
CA THR A 26 4.94 -0.92 -13.08
C THR A 26 3.56 -0.70 -12.45
N LEU A 27 2.69 -1.70 -12.48
CA LEU A 27 1.35 -1.66 -11.88
C LEU A 27 1.40 -1.43 -10.38
N SER A 28 2.30 -2.12 -9.69
CA SER A 28 2.48 -1.96 -8.23
C SER A 28 2.85 -0.52 -7.87
N VAL A 29 3.75 0.12 -8.65
CA VAL A 29 4.12 1.53 -8.46
C VAL A 29 2.93 2.46 -8.75
N ILE A 30 2.16 2.19 -9.80
CA ILE A 30 0.95 2.96 -10.14
C ILE A 30 -0.06 2.90 -9.00
N VAL A 31 -0.37 1.69 -8.51
CA VAL A 31 -1.36 1.46 -7.46
C VAL A 31 -0.90 2.07 -6.14
N ALA A 32 0.35 1.85 -5.72
CA ALA A 32 0.89 2.47 -4.50
C ALA A 32 0.84 4.02 -4.58
N THR A 33 1.12 4.59 -5.77
CA THR A 33 1.00 6.04 -5.98
C THR A 33 -0.44 6.51 -5.88
N ALA A 34 -1.38 5.76 -6.46
CA ALA A 34 -2.80 6.06 -6.44
C ALA A 34 -3.37 5.98 -5.02
N LEU A 35 -3.05 4.93 -4.25
CA LEU A 35 -3.46 4.75 -2.86
C LEU A 35 -3.03 5.91 -1.96
N ARG A 36 -1.85 6.50 -2.20
CA ARG A 36 -1.39 7.69 -1.46
C ARG A 36 -2.07 8.99 -1.90
N LYS A 37 -2.27 9.19 -3.20
CA LYS A 37 -2.71 10.48 -3.76
C LYS A 37 -4.23 10.63 -3.84
N ASN A 38 -4.94 9.55 -4.17
CA ASN A 38 -6.36 9.58 -4.45
C ASN A 38 -7.25 10.01 -3.26
N PRO A 39 -6.96 9.62 -2.00
CA PRO A 39 -7.76 10.04 -0.86
C PRO A 39 -7.85 11.57 -0.71
N ALA A 40 -6.73 12.27 -0.89
CA ALA A 40 -6.68 13.73 -0.83
C ALA A 40 -7.50 14.41 -1.95
N LEU A 41 -7.75 13.70 -3.05
CA LEU A 41 -8.55 14.16 -4.18
C LEU A 41 -10.01 13.68 -4.10
N SER A 42 -10.38 12.91 -3.07
CA SER A 42 -11.66 12.20 -2.98
C SER A 42 -11.93 11.35 -4.23
N ILE A 43 -10.89 10.70 -4.75
CA ILE A 43 -10.97 9.79 -5.90
C ILE A 43 -10.97 8.35 -5.40
N THR A 44 -11.83 7.53 -5.98
CA THR A 44 -11.87 6.08 -5.79
C THR A 44 -11.86 5.40 -7.16
N GLY A 45 -11.61 4.10 -7.20
CA GLY A 45 -11.62 3.40 -8.48
C GLY A 45 -10.97 2.04 -8.47
N ILE A 46 -10.84 1.50 -9.69
CA ILE A 46 -10.20 0.23 -9.96
C ILE A 46 -9.42 0.32 -11.28
N LEU A 47 -8.30 -0.39 -11.33
CA LEU A 47 -7.47 -0.60 -12.50
C LEU A 47 -7.53 -2.08 -12.86
N TYR A 48 -8.08 -2.39 -14.02
CA TYR A 48 -8.03 -3.71 -14.60
C TYR A 48 -6.82 -3.83 -15.53
N PHE A 49 -6.13 -4.96 -15.47
CA PHE A 49 -4.99 -5.26 -16.33
C PHE A 49 -5.13 -6.65 -16.97
N CYS A 50 -5.07 -6.70 -18.30
CA CYS A 50 -5.00 -7.95 -19.05
C CYS A 50 -3.54 -8.35 -19.30
N ARG A 51 -3.13 -9.49 -18.74
CA ARG A 51 -1.73 -9.97 -18.82
C ARG A 51 -1.33 -10.35 -20.25
N GLU A 52 -2.27 -10.85 -21.04
CA GLU A 52 -2.00 -11.35 -22.40
C GLU A 52 -1.76 -10.22 -23.40
N THR A 53 -2.55 -9.15 -23.31
CA THR A 53 -2.55 -8.04 -24.28
C THR A 53 -1.77 -6.82 -23.79
N GLY A 54 -1.50 -6.74 -22.48
CA GLY A 54 -1.04 -5.51 -21.83
C GLY A 54 -2.14 -4.44 -21.70
N GLY A 55 -3.40 -4.81 -21.99
CA GLY A 55 -4.55 -3.93 -21.96
C GLY A 55 -4.87 -3.45 -20.56
N LEU A 56 -5.18 -2.15 -20.44
CA LEU A 56 -5.63 -1.51 -19.20
C LEU A 56 -7.04 -1.00 -19.39
N VAL A 57 -7.86 -1.14 -18.35
CA VAL A 57 -9.13 -0.41 -18.22
C VAL A 57 -9.19 0.17 -16.81
N GLN A 58 -9.25 1.49 -16.69
CA GLN A 58 -9.35 2.13 -15.38
C GLN A 58 -10.68 2.85 -15.24
N VAL A 59 -11.27 2.75 -14.04
CA VAL A 59 -12.42 3.52 -13.62
C VAL A 59 -11.99 4.49 -12.53
N LEU A 60 -12.31 5.77 -12.71
CA LEU A 60 -12.07 6.85 -11.75
C LEU A 60 -13.40 7.46 -11.34
N GLU A 61 -13.65 7.55 -10.04
CA GLU A 61 -14.87 8.11 -9.46
C GLU A 61 -14.54 9.22 -8.47
N GLY A 62 -15.24 10.35 -8.51
CA GLY A 62 -15.01 11.45 -7.57
C GLY A 62 -15.57 12.78 -8.04
N PRO A 63 -15.21 13.90 -7.39
CA PRO A 63 -15.56 15.23 -7.87
C PRO A 63 -15.11 15.43 -9.32
N LYS A 64 -16.01 15.89 -10.19
CA LYS A 64 -15.75 16.03 -11.64
C LYS A 64 -14.43 16.72 -11.98
N ALA A 65 -14.14 17.83 -11.31
CA ALA A 65 -12.91 18.58 -11.53
C ALA A 65 -11.66 17.76 -11.21
N ASN A 66 -11.67 17.01 -10.10
CA ASN A 66 -10.55 16.20 -9.65
C ASN A 66 -10.35 14.99 -10.58
N VAL A 67 -11.42 14.31 -10.99
CA VAL A 67 -11.36 13.18 -11.93
C VAL A 67 -10.77 13.60 -13.27
N LEU A 68 -11.26 14.70 -13.84
CA LEU A 68 -10.76 15.19 -15.14
C LEU A 68 -9.31 15.68 -15.05
N ALA A 69 -8.93 16.36 -13.97
CA ALA A 69 -7.56 16.81 -13.75
C ALA A 69 -6.57 15.65 -13.55
N LEU A 70 -6.98 14.60 -12.83
CA LEU A 70 -6.18 13.40 -12.69
C LEU A 70 -6.06 12.66 -14.03
N PHE A 71 -7.18 12.47 -14.73
CA PHE A 71 -7.18 11.80 -16.03
C PHE A 71 -6.30 12.52 -17.06
N ALA A 72 -6.27 13.86 -17.08
CA ALA A 72 -5.38 14.60 -17.96
C ALA A 72 -3.89 14.35 -17.69
N LYS A 73 -3.50 14.07 -16.44
CA LYS A 73 -2.12 13.66 -16.12
C LYS A 73 -1.86 12.24 -16.58
N ILE A 74 -2.81 11.34 -16.28
CA ILE A 74 -2.73 9.93 -16.66
C ILE A 74 -2.63 9.80 -18.18
N SER A 75 -3.48 10.47 -18.97
CA SER A 75 -3.48 10.36 -20.43
C SER A 75 -2.17 10.79 -21.11
N ASN A 76 -1.29 11.51 -20.39
CA ASN A 76 0.02 11.94 -20.87
C ASN A 76 1.17 11.13 -20.24
N ASP A 77 0.87 10.10 -19.46
CA ASP A 77 1.86 9.26 -18.80
C ASP A 77 2.53 8.33 -19.82
N SER A 78 3.87 8.35 -19.87
CA SER A 78 4.63 7.61 -20.88
C SER A 78 4.61 6.09 -20.67
N ARG A 79 4.13 5.60 -19.53
CA ARG A 79 4.06 4.17 -19.22
C ARG A 79 3.00 3.43 -20.02
N HIS A 80 2.06 4.14 -20.66
CA HIS A 80 1.00 3.55 -21.46
C HIS A 80 0.69 4.40 -22.70
N SER A 81 0.02 3.82 -23.69
CA SER A 81 -0.44 4.53 -24.88
C SER A 81 -1.83 4.08 -25.31
N GLN A 82 -2.29 4.57 -26.47
CA GLN A 82 -3.62 4.27 -27.03
C GLN A 82 -4.76 4.61 -26.05
N CYS A 83 -4.59 5.67 -25.27
CA CYS A 83 -5.57 6.09 -24.28
C CYS A 83 -6.88 6.52 -24.95
N ARG A 84 -7.96 5.79 -24.69
CA ARG A 84 -9.29 6.03 -25.24
C ARG A 84 -10.31 6.10 -24.12
N VAL A 85 -11.05 7.20 -24.05
CA VAL A 85 -12.17 7.30 -23.12
C VAL A 85 -13.31 6.42 -23.61
N LEU A 86 -13.78 5.52 -22.75
CA LEU A 86 -14.89 4.61 -23.04
C LEU A 86 -16.21 5.21 -22.56
N GLU A 87 -16.20 5.87 -21.40
CA GLU A 87 -17.41 6.41 -20.79
C GLU A 87 -17.10 7.60 -19.87
N GLN A 88 -18.02 8.55 -19.85
CA GLN A 88 -18.03 9.68 -18.93
C GLN A 88 -19.46 9.97 -18.49
N ILE A 89 -19.73 9.82 -17.20
CA ILE A 89 -21.08 10.03 -16.66
C ILE A 89 -21.07 10.83 -15.38
N VAL A 90 -22.17 11.55 -15.17
CA VAL A 90 -22.55 12.02 -13.83
C VAL A 90 -23.15 10.83 -13.10
N ALA A 91 -22.48 10.40 -12.02
CA ALA A 91 -22.90 9.23 -11.27
C ALA A 91 -23.74 9.65 -10.04
N SER A 92 -24.72 8.82 -9.68
CA SER A 92 -25.50 8.99 -8.45
C SER A 92 -24.80 8.40 -7.22
N SER A 93 -23.94 7.39 -7.42
CA SER A 93 -23.14 6.72 -6.40
C SER A 93 -21.82 6.19 -6.97
N ARG A 94 -20.87 5.91 -6.07
CA ARG A 94 -19.61 5.23 -6.39
C ARG A 94 -19.85 3.74 -6.50
N LEU A 95 -19.31 3.10 -7.53
CA LEU A 95 -19.27 1.64 -7.66
C LEU A 95 -18.11 1.04 -6.86
N PHE A 96 -17.01 1.77 -6.72
CA PHE A 96 -15.78 1.33 -6.09
C PHE A 96 -15.47 2.17 -4.85
N ALA A 97 -16.49 2.46 -4.05
CA ALA A 97 -16.40 3.40 -2.91
C ALA A 97 -15.32 3.02 -1.89
N ASP A 98 -15.06 1.72 -1.74
CA ASP A 98 -14.13 1.20 -0.74
C ASP A 98 -12.68 1.16 -1.22
N PHE A 99 -12.42 1.46 -2.49
CA PHE A 99 -11.10 1.34 -3.10
C PHE A 99 -10.50 2.71 -3.41
N GLY A 100 -9.40 3.06 -2.73
CA GLY A 100 -8.59 4.21 -3.15
C GLY A 100 -8.08 4.03 -4.58
N MET A 101 -7.66 2.81 -4.91
CA MET A 101 -7.48 2.27 -6.26
C MET A 101 -7.19 0.77 -6.16
N ALA A 102 -8.15 -0.09 -6.52
CA ALA A 102 -7.90 -1.52 -6.59
C ALA A 102 -7.15 -1.90 -7.88
N LEU A 103 -6.39 -3.00 -7.84
CA LEU A 103 -5.92 -3.70 -9.04
C LEU A 103 -6.71 -4.99 -9.24
N ALA A 104 -7.08 -5.31 -10.48
CA ALA A 104 -7.66 -6.60 -10.83
C ALA A 104 -7.03 -7.13 -12.12
N HIS A 105 -6.68 -8.41 -12.13
CA HIS A 105 -6.13 -9.04 -13.33
C HIS A 105 -7.24 -9.67 -14.16
N LEU A 106 -7.05 -9.68 -15.48
CA LEU A 106 -7.98 -10.22 -16.45
C LEU A 106 -7.27 -11.19 -17.39
N ASP A 107 -7.96 -12.28 -17.72
CA ASP A 107 -7.51 -13.21 -18.76
C ASP A 107 -7.82 -12.69 -20.18
N ARG A 108 -8.66 -11.66 -20.30
CA ARG A 108 -9.06 -11.07 -21.59
C ARG A 108 -9.48 -9.61 -21.43
N ASP A 109 -9.36 -8.85 -22.50
CA ASP A 109 -9.75 -7.43 -22.52
C ASP A 109 -11.24 -7.24 -22.22
N LEU A 110 -11.54 -6.19 -21.44
CA LEU A 110 -12.89 -5.82 -21.03
C LEU A 110 -13.22 -4.38 -21.42
N GLU A 111 -13.55 -4.16 -22.69
CA GLU A 111 -14.00 -2.82 -23.09
C GLU A 111 -15.45 -2.55 -22.66
N GLN A 112 -16.30 -3.58 -22.51
CA GLN A 112 -17.74 -3.41 -22.34
C GLN A 112 -18.29 -3.88 -20.97
N ASP A 113 -17.69 -4.88 -20.30
CA ASP A 113 -18.30 -5.58 -19.15
C ASP A 113 -17.72 -5.22 -17.76
N VAL A 114 -17.44 -3.94 -17.49
CA VAL A 114 -16.84 -3.53 -16.20
C VAL A 114 -17.87 -3.47 -15.07
N GLU A 115 -19.11 -3.04 -15.33
CA GLU A 115 -20.15 -2.93 -14.29
C GLU A 115 -20.62 -4.29 -13.76
N SER A 116 -20.60 -5.34 -14.59
CA SER A 116 -20.91 -6.71 -14.16
C SER A 116 -19.82 -7.31 -13.27
N ARG A 117 -18.65 -6.68 -13.21
CA ARG A 117 -17.50 -7.03 -12.36
C ARG A 117 -17.30 -6.04 -11.22
N ALA A 118 -18.31 -5.23 -10.91
CA ALA A 118 -18.32 -4.45 -9.68
C ALA A 118 -18.26 -5.41 -8.46
N PRO A 119 -17.61 -5.00 -7.37
CA PRO A 119 -17.40 -5.87 -6.22
C PRO A 119 -18.76 -6.21 -5.58
N SER A 120 -19.02 -7.51 -5.35
CA SER A 120 -20.15 -7.94 -4.52
C SER A 120 -19.85 -7.68 -3.04
N ALA A 121 -20.83 -7.80 -2.14
CA ALA A 121 -20.60 -7.62 -0.69
C ALA A 121 -19.53 -8.58 -0.11
N GLU A 122 -19.34 -9.75 -0.73
CA GLU A 122 -18.43 -10.81 -0.30
C GLU A 122 -17.28 -11.03 -1.30
N HIS A 123 -16.92 -9.99 -2.07
CA HIS A 123 -15.77 -10.07 -2.97
C HIS A 123 -14.50 -10.40 -2.21
N LEU A 124 -13.59 -11.11 -2.89
CA LEU A 124 -12.31 -11.47 -2.34
C LEU A 124 -11.30 -10.37 -2.64
N VAL A 125 -10.41 -10.10 -1.70
CA VAL A 125 -9.31 -9.16 -1.87
C VAL A 125 -8.00 -9.76 -1.42
N ARG A 126 -6.91 -9.23 -1.97
CA ARG A 126 -5.55 -9.38 -1.46
C ARG A 126 -5.02 -8.01 -1.07
N VAL A 127 -4.69 -7.85 0.20
CA VAL A 127 -4.04 -6.65 0.74
C VAL A 127 -2.58 -6.97 1.01
N GLN A 128 -1.68 -6.15 0.49
CA GLN A 128 -0.26 -6.16 0.86
C GLN A 128 0.08 -4.88 1.58
N TYR A 129 0.75 -4.99 2.72
CA TYR A 129 1.28 -3.83 3.44
C TYR A 129 2.73 -4.06 3.87
N ALA A 130 3.42 -2.96 4.14
CA ALA A 130 4.77 -2.96 4.70
C ALA A 130 4.83 -2.11 5.97
N SER A 131 5.68 -2.50 6.93
CA SER A 131 5.93 -1.77 8.17
C SER A 131 7.25 -2.23 8.80
N VAL A 132 7.67 -1.62 9.91
CA VAL A 132 8.89 -1.99 10.64
C VAL A 132 8.53 -2.36 12.08
N LEU A 133 9.05 -3.48 12.59
CA LEU A 133 8.80 -3.88 13.98
C LEU A 133 9.42 -2.90 14.97
N THR A 134 8.71 -2.65 16.06
CA THR A 134 9.19 -1.92 17.24
C THR A 134 9.96 -2.89 18.14
N ALA A 135 11.12 -3.34 17.68
CA ALA A 135 12.01 -4.24 18.43
C ALA A 135 13.41 -3.64 18.52
N GLY A 136 14.09 -3.85 19.66
CA GLY A 136 15.44 -3.34 19.90
C GLY A 136 16.53 -4.15 19.20
N ASP A 137 16.27 -5.43 18.92
CA ASP A 137 17.20 -6.32 18.22
C ASP A 137 16.48 -7.43 17.42
N LEU A 138 17.26 -8.20 16.66
CA LEU A 138 16.77 -9.33 15.86
C LEU A 138 16.09 -10.40 16.71
N ARG A 139 16.59 -10.68 17.92
CA ARG A 139 16.05 -11.74 18.77
C ARG A 139 14.67 -11.36 19.28
N GLU A 140 14.50 -10.10 19.68
CA GLU A 140 13.20 -9.54 20.03
C GLU A 140 12.26 -9.52 18.82
N GLY A 141 12.74 -9.08 17.65
CA GLY A 141 11.97 -9.09 16.40
C GLY A 141 11.40 -10.47 16.05
N ARG A 142 12.22 -11.52 16.12
CA ARG A 142 11.76 -12.91 15.89
C ARG A 142 10.70 -13.36 16.89
N LYS A 143 10.82 -12.98 18.17
CA LYS A 143 9.80 -13.31 19.19
C LYS A 143 8.46 -12.62 18.89
N VAL A 144 8.51 -11.35 18.51
CA VAL A 144 7.31 -10.59 18.13
C VAL A 144 6.62 -11.25 16.94
N VAL A 145 7.38 -11.62 15.90
CA VAL A 145 6.85 -12.35 14.73
C VAL A 145 6.21 -13.68 15.13
N GLU A 146 6.87 -14.46 15.98
CA GLU A 146 6.34 -15.72 16.47
C GLU A 146 5.00 -15.55 17.21
N GLU A 147 4.88 -14.53 18.06
CA GLU A 147 3.64 -14.21 18.78
C GLU A 147 2.51 -13.79 17.82
N ILE A 148 2.81 -12.94 16.83
CA ILE A 148 1.85 -12.55 15.80
C ILE A 148 1.35 -13.79 15.05
N LEU A 149 2.25 -14.68 14.65
CA LEU A 149 1.90 -15.90 13.90
C LEU A 149 1.05 -16.87 14.71
N ARG A 150 1.36 -17.07 16.00
CA ARG A 150 0.53 -17.92 16.88
C ARG A 150 -0.92 -17.43 16.95
N VAL A 151 -1.13 -16.11 16.98
CA VAL A 151 -2.47 -15.51 16.98
C VAL A 151 -3.12 -15.63 15.59
N ALA A 152 -2.39 -15.31 14.54
CA ALA A 152 -2.88 -15.34 13.16
C ALA A 152 -3.32 -16.75 12.73
N VAL A 153 -2.47 -17.76 12.94
CA VAL A 153 -2.78 -19.16 12.60
C VAL A 153 -4.04 -19.67 13.32
N ARG A 154 -4.28 -19.19 14.55
CA ARG A 154 -5.47 -19.57 15.33
C ARG A 154 -6.74 -18.87 14.86
N ASN A 155 -6.65 -17.57 14.58
CA ASN A 155 -7.84 -16.72 14.40
C ASN A 155 -8.23 -16.51 12.93
N ASN A 156 -7.27 -16.54 12.01
CA ASN A 156 -7.52 -16.23 10.60
C ASN A 156 -8.41 -17.27 9.88
N PRO A 157 -8.28 -18.60 10.11
CA PRO A 157 -9.08 -19.58 9.40
C PRO A 157 -10.60 -19.45 9.65
N SER A 158 -11.01 -19.12 10.88
CA SER A 158 -12.44 -18.91 11.19
C SER A 158 -13.03 -17.68 10.51
N ARG A 159 -12.16 -16.74 10.09
CA ARG A 159 -12.49 -15.54 9.32
C ARG A 159 -12.23 -15.71 7.82
N ARG A 160 -11.82 -16.92 7.39
CA ARG A 160 -11.46 -17.25 6.00
C ARG A 160 -10.35 -16.35 5.44
N ILE A 161 -9.37 -16.04 6.29
CA ILE A 161 -8.20 -15.25 5.92
C ILE A 161 -7.01 -16.18 5.74
N GLY A 162 -6.43 -16.15 4.55
CA GLY A 162 -5.11 -16.70 4.27
C GLY A 162 -4.08 -15.58 4.17
N GLY A 163 -2.80 -15.94 4.04
CA GLY A 163 -1.77 -14.94 3.80
C GLY A 163 -0.35 -15.41 4.02
N LEU A 164 0.56 -14.45 3.95
CA LEU A 164 1.99 -14.59 4.18
C LEU A 164 2.48 -13.42 5.03
N LEU A 165 3.27 -13.68 6.07
CA LEU A 165 4.08 -12.70 6.76
C LEU A 165 5.54 -12.97 6.46
N CYS A 166 6.18 -12.01 5.79
CA CYS A 166 7.60 -12.04 5.47
C CYS A 166 8.36 -11.06 6.37
N PHE A 167 9.38 -11.55 7.07
CA PHE A 167 10.20 -10.76 7.99
C PHE A 167 11.61 -10.56 7.43
N ASN A 168 12.12 -9.34 7.46
CA ASN A 168 13.49 -9.02 7.08
C ASN A 168 14.37 -8.85 8.33
N PRO A 169 15.30 -9.79 8.61
CA PRO A 169 16.12 -9.75 9.82
C PRO A 169 17.15 -8.61 9.84
N ASN A 170 17.48 -8.03 8.68
CA ASN A 170 18.46 -6.95 8.57
C ASN A 170 17.84 -5.58 8.88
N THR A 171 16.57 -5.39 8.54
CA THR A 171 15.87 -4.10 8.66
C THR A 171 14.78 -4.09 9.72
N LEU A 172 14.47 -5.25 10.31
CA LEU A 172 13.26 -5.49 11.12
C LEU A 172 11.95 -5.19 10.37
N GLY A 173 12.01 -5.07 9.04
CA GLY A 173 10.87 -4.83 8.18
C GLY A 173 9.96 -6.06 8.13
N ILE A 174 8.66 -5.82 8.03
CA ILE A 174 7.67 -6.84 7.69
C ILE A 174 6.91 -6.46 6.45
N VAL A 175 6.60 -7.46 5.66
CA VAL A 175 5.72 -7.39 4.50
C VAL A 175 4.69 -8.47 4.70
N GLN A 176 3.43 -8.09 4.82
CA GLN A 176 2.37 -9.05 5.03
C GLN A 176 1.33 -8.94 3.92
N VAL A 177 0.91 -10.11 3.45
CA VAL A 177 -0.18 -10.31 2.51
C VAL A 177 -1.33 -10.97 3.23
N LEU A 178 -2.52 -10.41 3.09
CA LEU A 178 -3.78 -10.91 3.65
C LEU A 178 -4.76 -11.14 2.50
N GLU A 179 -5.35 -12.33 2.42
CA GLU A 179 -6.28 -12.69 1.35
C GLU A 179 -7.55 -13.31 1.91
N GLY A 180 -8.70 -12.94 1.37
CA GLY A 180 -9.99 -13.46 1.82
C GLY A 180 -11.15 -12.49 1.56
N PRO A 181 -12.32 -12.72 2.20
CA PRO A 181 -13.47 -11.83 2.09
C PRO A 181 -13.12 -10.39 2.51
N ALA A 182 -13.45 -9.41 1.67
CA ALA A 182 -13.05 -8.02 1.87
C ALA A 182 -13.42 -7.43 3.24
N PRO A 183 -14.63 -7.65 3.79
CA PRO A 183 -14.96 -7.15 5.12
C PRO A 183 -14.02 -7.70 6.21
N ALA A 184 -13.72 -9.01 6.15
CA ALA A 184 -12.87 -9.68 7.13
C ALA A 184 -11.40 -9.21 7.03
N VAL A 185 -10.87 -9.12 5.81
CA VAL A 185 -9.50 -8.66 5.56
C VAL A 185 -9.32 -7.21 6.01
N ARG A 186 -10.25 -6.31 5.66
CA ARG A 186 -10.16 -4.88 6.03
C ARG A 186 -10.32 -4.65 7.52
N GLU A 187 -11.19 -5.39 8.19
CA GLU A 187 -11.32 -5.34 9.66
C GLU A 187 -10.01 -5.80 10.33
N LEU A 188 -9.42 -6.91 9.85
CA LEU A 188 -8.11 -7.35 10.34
C LEU A 188 -7.03 -6.30 10.10
N PHE A 189 -6.96 -5.75 8.89
CA PHE A 189 -5.97 -4.73 8.54
C PHE A 189 -6.13 -3.47 9.40
N THR A 190 -7.36 -3.08 9.74
CA THR A 190 -7.62 -1.99 10.69
C THR A 190 -7.05 -2.27 12.07
N THR A 191 -7.16 -3.51 12.54
CA THR A 191 -6.56 -3.93 13.81
C THR A 191 -5.04 -3.88 13.75
N ILE A 192 -4.47 -4.34 12.63
CA ILE A 192 -3.03 -4.31 12.38
C ILE A 192 -2.52 -2.87 12.34
N MET A 193 -3.18 -1.95 11.64
CA MET A 193 -2.75 -0.53 11.61
C MET A 193 -2.66 0.12 13.00
N ALA A 194 -3.43 -0.38 13.97
CA ALA A 194 -3.43 0.11 15.34
C ALA A 194 -2.46 -0.65 16.28
N ASP A 195 -1.80 -1.71 15.79
CA ASP A 195 -0.90 -2.53 16.60
C ASP A 195 0.40 -1.77 16.91
N THR A 196 0.82 -1.75 18.16
CA THR A 196 1.99 -0.98 18.61
C THR A 196 3.31 -1.70 18.43
N ARG A 197 3.29 -2.99 18.05
CA ARG A 197 4.49 -3.80 17.84
C ARG A 197 5.22 -3.47 16.54
N HIS A 198 4.68 -2.55 15.75
CA HIS A 198 5.27 -2.06 14.52
C HIS A 198 4.87 -0.61 14.26
N VAL A 199 5.60 0.05 13.36
CA VAL A 199 5.40 1.44 12.96
C VAL A 199 5.51 1.59 11.43
N GLY A 200 5.04 2.72 10.90
CA GLY A 200 5.12 3.01 9.47
C GLY A 200 4.27 2.10 8.60
N CYS A 201 3.16 1.56 9.15
CA CYS A 201 2.25 0.66 8.44
C CYS A 201 1.64 1.34 7.21
N THR A 202 2.07 0.90 6.03
CA THR A 202 1.70 1.49 4.74
C THR A 202 1.09 0.41 3.86
N LEU A 203 -0.13 0.67 3.37
CA LEU A 203 -0.77 -0.15 2.36
C LEU A 203 0.00 -0.01 1.03
N VAL A 204 0.53 -1.13 0.55
CA VAL A 204 1.33 -1.20 -0.69
C VAL A 204 0.41 -1.46 -1.88
N SER A 205 -0.49 -2.42 -1.76
CA SER A 205 -1.50 -2.73 -2.79
C SER A 205 -2.77 -3.30 -2.17
N GLU A 206 -3.87 -3.09 -2.88
CA GLU A 206 -5.15 -3.77 -2.66
C GLU A 206 -5.63 -4.30 -4.01
N GLU A 207 -5.74 -5.62 -4.11
CA GLU A 207 -6.17 -6.33 -5.31
C GLU A 207 -7.58 -6.89 -5.10
N LEU A 208 -8.44 -6.76 -6.12
CA LEU A 208 -9.72 -7.45 -6.21
C LEU A 208 -9.49 -8.79 -6.91
N LEU A 209 -9.80 -9.89 -6.21
CA LEU A 209 -9.70 -11.24 -6.74
C LEU A 209 -11.06 -11.63 -7.33
N LEU A 210 -11.09 -12.03 -8.61
CA LEU A 210 -12.35 -12.26 -9.32
C LEU A 210 -12.95 -13.63 -9.00
N ASP A 211 -12.11 -14.60 -8.62
CA ASP A 211 -12.55 -15.90 -8.16
C ASP A 211 -11.63 -16.50 -7.07
N ARG A 212 -12.07 -17.62 -6.48
CA ARG A 212 -11.35 -18.30 -5.38
C ARG A 212 -10.03 -18.93 -5.82
N GLY A 213 -9.86 -19.25 -7.10
CA GLY A 213 -8.64 -19.82 -7.67
C GLY A 213 -7.49 -18.82 -7.69
N GLU A 214 -7.77 -17.52 -7.62
CA GLU A 214 -6.75 -16.47 -7.52
C GLU A 214 -6.09 -16.37 -6.14
N LEU A 215 -6.64 -17.02 -5.10
CA LEU A 215 -6.05 -17.04 -3.77
C LEU A 215 -4.68 -17.75 -3.80
N LEU A 216 -3.61 -17.04 -3.46
CA LEU A 216 -2.26 -17.61 -3.36
C LEU A 216 -2.13 -18.43 -2.07
N PHE A 217 -2.76 -17.95 -1.01
CA PHE A 217 -2.76 -18.58 0.31
C PHE A 217 -4.22 -18.91 0.65
N GLY A 218 -4.57 -20.20 0.56
CA GLY A 218 -5.96 -20.64 0.72
C GLY A 218 -6.58 -20.18 2.05
N GLU A 219 -7.91 -20.07 2.08
CA GLU A 219 -8.67 -19.49 3.20
C GLU A 219 -8.47 -20.20 4.56
N SER A 220 -7.98 -21.44 4.54
CA SER A 220 -7.72 -22.28 5.72
C SER A 220 -6.26 -22.24 6.21
N TRP A 221 -5.38 -21.53 5.49
CA TRP A 221 -3.94 -21.55 5.77
C TRP A 221 -3.55 -20.75 7.02
N GLY A 222 -4.41 -19.84 7.45
CA GLY A 222 -4.16 -18.97 8.58
C GLY A 222 -3.11 -17.90 8.25
N MET A 223 -1.83 -18.25 8.28
CA MET A 223 -0.72 -17.35 7.93
C MET A 223 0.57 -18.15 7.67
N MET A 224 1.11 -18.06 6.45
CA MET A 224 2.45 -18.57 6.15
C MET A 224 3.51 -17.62 6.69
N GLN A 225 4.67 -18.14 7.10
CA GLN A 225 5.82 -17.34 7.50
C GLN A 225 6.98 -17.55 6.53
N SER A 226 7.73 -16.48 6.27
CA SER A 226 9.00 -16.51 5.54
C SER A 226 9.95 -15.45 6.12
N GLU A 227 11.26 -15.68 6.01
CA GLU A 227 12.26 -14.62 6.14
C GLU A 227 12.81 -14.29 4.76
N THR A 228 13.12 -13.01 4.52
CA THR A 228 13.78 -12.57 3.29
C THR A 228 14.76 -11.45 3.60
N GLN A 229 15.87 -11.41 2.87
CA GLN A 229 16.77 -10.25 2.87
C GLN A 229 16.46 -9.29 1.71
N GLU A 230 15.53 -9.67 0.83
CA GLU A 230 15.14 -8.84 -0.30
C GLU A 230 14.44 -7.55 0.18
N THR A 231 14.77 -6.45 -0.48
CA THR A 231 14.06 -5.17 -0.34
C THR A 231 13.02 -4.97 -1.44
N ASN A 232 13.11 -5.72 -2.54
CA ASN A 232 12.14 -5.67 -3.61
C ASN A 232 10.87 -6.48 -3.25
N LEU A 233 9.82 -5.75 -2.92
CA LEU A 233 8.53 -6.32 -2.50
C LEU A 233 7.65 -6.77 -3.67
N LEU A 234 8.05 -6.44 -4.91
CA LEU A 234 7.29 -6.71 -6.11
C LEU A 234 7.25 -8.21 -6.39
N GLY A 235 6.03 -8.72 -6.57
CA GLY A 235 5.79 -10.14 -6.82
C GLY A 235 6.32 -11.07 -5.71
N LEU A 236 6.60 -10.56 -4.50
CA LEU A 236 7.20 -11.35 -3.42
C LEU A 236 6.33 -12.55 -3.03
N ALA A 237 5.03 -12.32 -2.81
CA ALA A 237 4.09 -13.39 -2.46
C ALA A 237 3.96 -14.48 -3.53
N PRO A 238 3.72 -14.17 -4.82
CA PRO A 238 3.75 -15.17 -5.90
C PRO A 238 5.06 -15.97 -5.96
N ARG A 239 6.22 -15.31 -5.79
CA ARG A 239 7.53 -15.98 -5.79
C ARG A 239 7.69 -16.94 -4.62
N ILE A 240 7.36 -16.52 -3.40
CA ILE A 240 7.40 -17.37 -2.20
C ILE A 240 6.44 -18.56 -2.35
N ARG A 241 5.22 -18.32 -2.86
CA ARG A 241 4.24 -19.37 -3.13
C ARG A 241 4.77 -20.40 -4.12
N LYS A 242 5.38 -19.95 -5.23
CA LYS A 242 5.98 -20.83 -6.24
C LYS A 242 7.11 -21.68 -5.64
N SER A 243 8.01 -21.07 -4.87
CA SER A 243 9.09 -21.78 -4.19
C SER A 243 8.55 -22.81 -3.19
N PHE A 244 7.52 -22.47 -2.42
CA PHE A 244 6.84 -23.40 -1.50
C PHE A 244 6.24 -24.60 -2.24
N LEU A 245 5.53 -24.36 -3.35
CA LEU A 245 4.92 -25.43 -4.15
C LEU A 245 5.98 -26.35 -4.78
N ALA A 246 7.10 -25.80 -5.24
CA ALA A 246 8.20 -26.58 -5.81
C ALA A 246 8.86 -27.52 -4.78
N LEU A 247 8.80 -27.18 -3.49
CA LEU A 247 9.32 -28.00 -2.39
C LEU A 247 8.32 -29.06 -1.90
N ARG A 248 7.04 -28.98 -2.26
CA ARG A 248 6.04 -30.01 -1.98
C ARG A 248 6.04 -31.04 -3.12
N ALA A 249 6.16 -32.32 -2.78
CA ALA A 249 5.85 -33.39 -3.74
C ALA A 249 4.38 -33.27 -4.18
N PRO A 250 4.04 -33.58 -5.45
CA PRO A 250 2.66 -33.53 -5.92
C PRO A 250 1.88 -34.69 -5.28
N GLU A 251 1.11 -34.39 -4.23
CA GLU A 251 0.01 -35.27 -3.80
C GLU A 251 -1.32 -34.62 -4.17
N ASP A 252 -2.21 -35.47 -4.67
CA ASP A 252 -3.51 -35.16 -5.25
C ASP A 252 -4.39 -34.28 -4.34
N GLY A 253 -5.03 -33.28 -4.95
CA GLY A 253 -6.33 -32.76 -4.51
C GLY A 253 -6.39 -32.09 -3.14
N ASP A 254 -6.45 -30.76 -3.15
CA ASP A 254 -6.88 -29.92 -2.02
C ASP A 254 -6.08 -30.14 -0.72
N VAL A 255 -4.83 -29.67 -0.72
CA VAL A 255 -3.89 -29.91 0.36
C VAL A 255 -4.09 -28.89 1.47
N ALA A 256 -4.47 -29.38 2.66
CA ALA A 256 -4.43 -28.66 3.92
C ALA A 256 -3.19 -27.73 4.00
N GLY A 257 -3.43 -26.47 4.36
CA GLY A 257 -2.39 -25.47 4.51
C GLY A 257 -1.29 -25.93 5.46
N PRO A 258 -0.07 -25.40 5.35
CA PRO A 258 1.02 -25.74 6.25
C PRO A 258 0.61 -25.42 7.70
N SER A 259 0.31 -26.45 8.50
CA SER A 259 0.28 -26.29 9.95
C SER A 259 1.72 -26.11 10.42
N LEU A 260 2.11 -24.87 10.71
CA LEU A 260 3.42 -24.53 11.28
C LEU A 260 4.63 -25.10 10.51
N LEU A 261 4.60 -25.12 9.17
CA LEU A 261 5.84 -25.35 8.42
C LEU A 261 6.67 -24.07 8.43
N GLN A 262 7.58 -24.01 9.39
CA GLN A 262 8.72 -23.10 9.41
C GLN A 262 9.66 -23.49 8.26
N LEU A 263 9.34 -23.06 7.04
CA LEU A 263 10.30 -23.17 5.94
C LEU A 263 11.24 -21.98 6.04
N ALA A 264 12.45 -22.24 6.54
CA ALA A 264 13.61 -21.41 6.27
C ALA A 264 13.86 -21.46 4.76
N ILE A 265 13.33 -20.47 4.02
CA ILE A 265 13.62 -20.29 2.60
C ILE A 265 14.99 -19.58 2.49
N ASP A 266 16.02 -20.17 3.10
CA ASP A 266 17.35 -19.52 3.17
C ASP A 266 18.19 -19.80 1.90
N ASP A 267 17.89 -20.86 1.14
CA ASP A 267 18.75 -21.29 0.02
C ASP A 267 18.14 -21.13 -1.38
N ALA A 268 16.81 -21.04 -1.53
CA ALA A 268 16.17 -21.07 -2.87
C ALA A 268 15.95 -19.70 -3.53
N LEU A 269 16.22 -18.59 -2.83
CA LEU A 269 15.96 -17.22 -3.32
C LEU A 269 17.23 -16.40 -3.56
N GLN A 270 18.44 -16.96 -3.39
CA GLN A 270 19.71 -16.23 -3.52
C GLN A 270 20.12 -15.85 -4.97
N VAL A 271 19.27 -16.07 -5.99
CA VAL A 271 19.64 -15.76 -7.37
C VAL A 271 18.50 -15.10 -8.14
N ALA A 272 18.34 -13.79 -7.98
CA ALA A 272 17.73 -12.95 -9.01
C ALA A 272 18.40 -11.56 -9.01
N PRO A 273 18.78 -11.00 -10.17
CA PRO A 273 19.61 -9.82 -10.26
C PRO A 273 18.86 -8.56 -9.81
N THR A 274 19.57 -7.73 -9.05
CA THR A 274 19.17 -6.38 -8.63
C THR A 274 19.05 -5.49 -9.88
N LEU A 275 17.83 -5.23 -10.34
CA LEU A 275 17.56 -4.08 -11.21
C LEU A 275 16.87 -3.02 -10.37
N ALA A 276 17.70 -2.16 -9.76
CA ALA A 276 17.23 -0.95 -9.11
C ALA A 276 16.79 0.03 -10.19
N THR A 277 15.47 0.19 -10.38
CA THR A 277 14.94 1.38 -11.03
C THR A 277 15.04 2.54 -10.03
N SER A 278 15.65 3.64 -10.47
CA SER A 278 15.98 4.82 -9.66
C SER A 278 14.80 5.42 -8.88
N GLU A 279 13.55 5.13 -9.27
CA GLU A 279 12.33 5.54 -8.58
C GLU A 279 12.02 4.69 -7.34
N MET A 280 12.45 3.43 -7.31
CA MET A 280 12.28 2.51 -6.18
C MET A 280 13.28 2.82 -5.06
N LEU A 281 14.50 3.23 -5.42
CA LEU A 281 15.50 3.72 -4.46
C LEU A 281 15.02 4.99 -3.77
N MET A 282 14.24 5.83 -4.45
CA MET A 282 13.63 7.04 -3.88
C MET A 282 12.51 6.69 -2.89
N LEU A 283 11.66 5.70 -3.21
CA LEU A 283 10.65 5.18 -2.27
C LEU A 283 11.29 4.56 -1.03
N GLU A 284 12.38 3.81 -1.18
CA GLU A 284 13.14 3.20 -0.08
C GLU A 284 13.87 4.26 0.77
N GLN A 285 14.45 5.29 0.14
CA GLN A 285 15.06 6.43 0.84
C GLN A 285 14.03 7.27 1.59
N GLU A 286 12.83 7.47 1.05
CA GLU A 286 11.74 8.17 1.72
C GLU A 286 11.16 7.35 2.89
N MET A 287 11.01 6.03 2.72
CA MET A 287 10.59 5.13 3.80
C MET A 287 11.63 5.07 4.94
N ASN A 288 12.92 5.06 4.61
CA ASN A 288 13.99 5.13 5.60
C ASN A 288 14.10 6.52 6.26
N ALA A 289 13.79 7.61 5.53
CA ALA A 289 13.75 8.95 6.09
C ALA A 289 12.60 9.14 7.10
N LEU A 290 11.48 8.43 6.92
CA LEU A 290 10.36 8.38 7.88
C LEU A 290 10.65 7.51 9.12
N ALA A 291 11.67 6.64 9.05
CA ALA A 291 12.12 5.78 10.15
C ALA A 291 13.25 6.40 11.00
N ALA A 292 13.79 7.56 10.61
CA ALA A 292 14.83 8.23 11.39
C ALA A 292 14.19 8.87 12.65
N PRO A 293 14.65 8.52 13.87
CA PRO A 293 14.18 9.21 15.07
C PRO A 293 14.58 10.68 14.98
N THR A 294 13.59 11.58 15.04
CA THR A 294 13.83 13.01 15.23
C THR A 294 14.79 13.18 16.42
N PRO A 295 15.94 13.85 16.26
CA PRO A 295 16.88 13.97 17.37
C PRO A 295 16.21 14.72 18.52
N ALA A 296 16.05 14.01 19.64
CA ALA A 296 15.52 14.56 20.87
C ALA A 296 16.58 15.47 21.51
N GLY A 297 16.33 16.79 21.46
CA GLY A 297 16.64 17.73 22.53
C GLY A 297 17.98 18.46 22.48
N SER A 298 17.92 19.77 22.77
CA SER A 298 18.74 20.35 23.83
C SER A 298 18.05 21.57 24.44
N HIS A 299 17.20 21.30 25.45
CA HIS A 299 17.06 22.24 26.56
C HIS A 299 18.29 22.04 27.45
N MET A 300 19.15 23.04 27.53
CA MET A 300 20.12 23.19 28.61
C MET A 300 19.84 24.53 29.30
N ASP A 301 19.34 24.44 30.53
CA ASP A 301 19.56 25.46 31.55
C ASP A 301 21.01 25.37 32.05
N SER A 302 21.72 26.49 32.13
CA SER A 302 22.52 26.83 33.31
C SER A 302 23.13 28.24 33.23
N MET A 303 23.23 28.83 34.42
CA MET A 303 23.71 30.17 34.76
C MET A 303 25.17 30.48 34.40
N GLY A 304 25.44 31.77 34.17
CA GLY A 304 26.51 32.51 34.88
C GLY A 304 27.78 32.85 34.09
N GLY A 305 28.11 34.14 34.01
CA GLY A 305 29.51 34.60 33.89
C GLY A 305 29.84 35.63 32.80
N MET A 306 29.58 36.91 33.10
CA MET A 306 30.54 38.04 33.09
C MET A 306 31.43 38.37 31.87
N GLN A 307 31.57 39.69 31.65
CA GLN A 307 32.48 40.45 30.76
C GLN A 307 32.07 40.45 29.28
N GLY A 308 31.82 41.57 28.60
CA GLY A 308 32.25 42.96 28.78
C GLY A 308 32.73 43.42 27.41
N THR A 309 32.08 44.43 26.80
CA THR A 309 32.73 45.40 25.91
C THR A 309 31.76 46.51 25.53
N LYS A 310 32.28 47.73 25.68
CA LYS A 310 31.69 49.03 25.39
C LYS A 310 31.54 49.26 23.89
N ARG A 311 30.47 49.96 23.50
CA ARG A 311 30.42 51.20 22.67
C ARG A 311 28.95 51.46 22.32
N ALA A 312 28.27 52.37 23.02
CA ALA A 312 28.16 53.80 22.70
C ALA A 312 27.67 54.03 21.27
N LEU A 313 26.45 54.55 21.12
CA LEU A 313 26.15 55.86 20.52
C LEU A 313 24.64 56.16 20.62
N ASP A 314 24.34 57.15 21.46
CA ASP A 314 23.40 58.27 21.30
C ASP A 314 22.03 58.08 20.63
N GLY A 315 21.00 58.48 21.38
CA GLY A 315 20.22 59.64 20.93
C GLY A 315 18.70 59.46 20.82
N HIS A 316 18.00 60.26 21.64
CA HIS A 316 16.66 60.82 21.42
C HIS A 316 15.41 59.96 21.68
N ALA A 317 14.78 60.22 22.84
CA ALA A 317 13.32 60.22 22.99
C ALA A 317 12.72 61.50 22.35
N PRO A 318 11.41 61.58 22.03
CA PRO A 318 10.40 61.75 23.08
C PRO A 318 9.02 61.06 22.89
N ARG A 319 8.43 60.68 24.04
CA ARG A 319 7.00 60.78 24.47
C ARG A 319 5.91 61.16 23.45
N VAL A 320 4.79 60.41 23.47
CA VAL A 320 3.35 60.84 23.64
C VAL A 320 2.52 59.61 24.10
N GLN A 321 2.04 59.54 25.36
CA GLN A 321 0.62 59.69 25.81
C GLN A 321 -0.43 58.88 25.00
N ALA A 322 -1.02 57.81 25.57
CA ALA A 322 -2.21 57.78 26.45
C ALA A 322 -3.55 57.78 25.68
N ALA A 323 -4.36 56.72 25.85
CA ALA A 323 -5.80 56.80 26.17
C ALA A 323 -6.41 55.39 26.24
N ALA A 324 -7.23 55.20 27.27
CA ALA A 324 -8.01 54.01 27.54
C ALA A 324 -9.41 54.10 26.89
N ALA A 325 -10.00 52.91 26.68
CA ALA A 325 -11.43 52.60 26.77
C ALA A 325 -12.38 53.21 25.69
N PRO A 326 -13.61 52.66 25.55
CA PRO A 326 -14.27 51.62 26.35
C PRO A 326 -14.26 50.21 25.74
#